data_AF-A0A382BDA0-F1
#
_entry.id   AF-A0A382BDA0-F1
#
_cell.length_a   1.000
_cell.length_b   1.000
_cell.length_c   1.000
_cell.angle_alpha   90.00
_cell.angle_beta   90.00
_cell.angle_gamma   90.00
#
_symmetry.space_group_name_H-M   'P 1'
#
loop_
_entity.id
_entity.type
_entity.pdbx_description
1 polymer ?
#
loop_
_entity_poly.entity_id
_entity_poly.type
_entity_poly.pdbx_seq_one_letter_code
_entity_poly.pdbx_strand_id
1 'polypeptide(L)' 'MQYLLKAWPTIIELMSVFRRLREFEAKLIEYEKPIS' A
#
# COMPACT_ATOMS: atom_id res chain seq x y z
N MET A 1 10.90 21.13 -17.47
CA MET A 1 10.56 19.72 -17.18
C MET A 1 10.96 19.36 -15.75
N GLN A 2 10.17 19.73 -14.75
CA GLN A 2 10.48 19.53 -13.31
C GLN A 2 9.32 18.88 -12.55
N TYR A 3 8.40 18.23 -13.28
CA TYR A 3 7.17 17.68 -12.75
C TYR A 3 7.40 16.46 -11.86
N LEU A 4 8.40 15.63 -12.21
CA LEU A 4 8.75 14.45 -11.41
C LEU A 4 9.28 14.82 -10.02
N LEU A 5 10.11 15.85 -9.92
CA LEU A 5 10.61 16.36 -8.64
C LEU A 5 9.49 16.98 -7.79
N LYS A 6 8.54 17.68 -8.42
CA LYS A 6 7.37 18.26 -7.73
C LYS A 6 6.36 17.20 -7.28
N ALA A 7 6.26 16.09 -7.99
CA ALA A 7 5.36 14.99 -7.67
C ALA A 7 5.96 13.97 -6.68
N TRP A 8 7.23 14.12 -6.30
CA TRP A 8 7.93 13.21 -5.38
C TRP A 8 7.18 12.98 -4.05
N PRO A 9 6.64 14.01 -3.37
CA PRO A 9 5.84 13.80 -2.16
C PRO A 9 4.59 12.95 -2.42
N THR A 10 3.88 13.20 -3.51
CA THR A 10 2.69 12.44 -3.91
C THR A 10 3.02 10.98 -4.21
N ILE A 11 4.17 10.69 -4.84
CA ILE A 11 4.61 9.31 -5.10
C ILE A 11 4.84 8.58 -3.77
N ILE A 12 5.49 9.23 -2.79
CA ILE A 12 5.72 8.64 -1.46
C ILE A 12 4.39 8.36 -0.75
N GLU A 13 3.43 9.29 -0.82
CA GLU A 13 2.10 9.10 -0.25
C GLU A 13 1.38 7.91 -0.86
N LEU A 14 1.42 7.77 -2.19
CA LEU A 14 0.84 6.63 -2.90
C LEU A 14 1.50 5.31 -2.49
N MET A 15 2.82 5.28 -2.36
CA MET A 15 3.54 4.09 -1.89
C MET A 15 3.16 3.72 -0.44
N SER A 16 2.94 4.72 0.42
CA SER A 16 2.48 4.52 1.80
C SER A 16 1.05 3.95 1.87
N VAL A 17 0.14 4.42 1.01
CA VAL A 17 -1.21 3.86 0.86
C VAL A 17 -1.13 2.42 0.36
N PHE A 18 -0.34 2.16 -0.68
CA PHE A 18 -0.17 0.83 -1.25
C PHE A 18 0.30 -0.19 -0.21
N ARG A 19 1.31 0.16 0.61
CA ARG A 19 1.78 -0.73 1.68
C ARG A 19 0.68 -1.09 2.67
N ARG A 20 -0.13 -0.11 3.10
CA ARG A 20 -1.24 -0.35 4.03
C ARG A 20 -2.32 -1.23 3.43
N LEU A 21 -2.62 -1.07 2.14
CA LEU A 21 -3.56 -1.95 1.44
C LEU A 21 -3.06 -3.39 1.43
N ARG A 22 -1.77 -3.61 1.20
CA ARG A 22 -1.15 -4.96 1.24
C ARG A 22 -1.21 -5.58 2.63
N GLU A 23 -0.95 -4.79 3.67
CA GLU A 23 -1.10 -5.25 5.07
C GLU A 23 -2.55 -5.60 5.40
N PHE A 24 -3.52 -4.85 4.86
CA PHE A 24 -4.93 -5.15 5.01
C PHE A 24 -5.32 -6.46 4.28
N GLU A 25 -4.91 -6.63 3.03
CA GLU A 25 -5.10 -7.88 2.27
C GLU A 25 -4.52 -9.09 3.02
N ALA A 26 -3.31 -8.97 3.56
CA ALA A 26 -2.67 -10.05 4.30
C ALA A 26 -3.47 -10.47 5.54
N LYS A 27 -4.03 -9.51 6.29
CA LYS A 27 -4.90 -9.78 7.44
C LYS A 27 -6.22 -10.43 7.04
N LEU A 28 -6.80 -10.04 5.90
CA LEU A 28 -8.01 -10.69 5.38
C LEU A 28 -7.73 -12.16 5.04
N ILE A 29 -6.62 -12.44 4.35
CA ILE A 29 -6.22 -13.81 4.00
C ILE A 29 -5.95 -14.65 5.26
N GLU A 30 -5.33 -14.07 6.28
CA GLU A 30 -5.12 -14.73 7.58
C GLU A 30 -6.46 -15.08 8.25
N TYR A 31 -7.42 -14.16 8.25
CA TYR A 31 -8.74 -14.38 8.83
C TYR A 31 -9.58 -15.43 8.07
N GLU A 32 -9.45 -15.46 6.73
CA GLU A 32 -10.18 -16.42 5.88
C GLU A 32 -9.57 -17.82 5.89
N LYS A 33 -8.34 -18.02 6.42
CA LYS A 33 -7.77 -19.35 6.52
C LYS A 33 -8.66 -20.23 7.41
N PRO A 34 -9.17 -21.37 6.90
CA PRO A 34 -9.89 -22.30 7.73
C PRO A 34 -8.95 -22.75 8.86
N ILE A 35 -9.43 -22.63 10.09
CA ILE A 35 -8.73 -23.09 11.28
C ILE A 35 -8.63 -24.62 11.13
N SER A 36 -7.47 -25.09 10.69
CA SER A 36 -7.13 -26.52 10.61
C SER A 36 -6.99 -27.12 12.00
#